data_AF-A0A232LXG7-F1
#
_entry.id   AF-A0A232LXG7-F1
#
_cell.length_a   1.000
_cell.length_b   1.000
_cell.length_c   1.000
_cell.angle_alpha   90.00
_cell.angle_beta   90.00
_cell.angle_gamma   90.00
#
_symmetry.space_group_name_H-M   'P 1'
#
loop_
_entity.id
_entity.type
_entity.pdbx_description
1 polymer ?
#
loop_
_entity_poly.entity_id
_entity_poly.type
_entity_poly.pdbx_seq_one_letter_code
_entity_poly.pdbx_strand_id
1 'polypeptide(L)'
;FAHHFVFEVDITGQVNTFQFGHIFAYGENRSASRKHMVVALKELSIRGDFRTTVEYLIKLLETPAFEENTITSGWLDQLISNKLTAERPDTMLAVTSGAVNRAHLASEACIEEYRKGLEKGQVPSKEVLKTVFPVDKYKFTATRASVDSYHLFINGSKCFTSFDEAEEQLARALEVFPRARAKSKKGFETSLLADLGGKRKPAPRIENESELMGVCNVAIRDVGDLDDNQIFSQINRIIHDCKDELLARRIRRVTFICGHKDGAYPGYFTFRGPTYQEDESIRHSEPALAFQLELGRLSKFRIKPVFTENRNIHVYEAVGKGPENDKAADKRYFTRAVVRPGRLRDDIPTAEYLISEADR
;
A
#
# COMPACT_ATOMS: atom_id res chain seq x y z
N PHE A 1 -16.55 23.72 -39.27
CA PHE A 1 -17.84 23.18 -38.80
C PHE A 1 -17.75 22.94 -37.30
N ALA A 2 -18.01 24.01 -36.53
CA ALA A 2 -18.11 23.92 -35.08
C ALA A 2 -19.54 23.45 -34.76
N HIS A 3 -19.72 22.18 -34.43
CA HIS A 3 -21.02 21.68 -33.98
C HIS A 3 -21.17 22.04 -32.50
N HIS A 4 -21.93 23.10 -32.23
CA HIS A 4 -22.44 23.42 -30.90
C HIS A 4 -23.78 22.70 -30.72
N PHE A 5 -23.98 22.05 -29.58
CA PHE A 5 -25.30 21.59 -29.12
C PHE A 5 -25.43 21.87 -27.61
N VAL A 6 -26.54 22.48 -27.23
CA VAL A 6 -26.88 22.98 -25.88
C VAL A 6 -27.77 21.95 -25.19
N PHE A 7 -27.62 21.76 -23.87
CA PHE A 7 -28.59 21.03 -23.05
C PHE A 7 -28.77 21.63 -21.65
N GLU A 8 -29.99 21.48 -21.14
CA GLU A 8 -30.57 21.91 -19.87
C GLU A 8 -30.91 20.65 -19.04
N VAL A 9 -30.79 20.71 -17.71
CA VAL A 9 -31.16 19.60 -16.80
C VAL A 9 -31.99 20.12 -15.64
N ASP A 10 -33.18 19.55 -15.48
CA ASP A 10 -34.09 19.80 -14.37
C ASP A 10 -33.79 18.82 -13.22
N ILE A 11 -33.77 19.32 -11.98
CA ILE A 11 -33.22 18.64 -10.78
C ILE A 11 -34.26 17.70 -10.13
N THR A 12 -35.43 17.54 -10.75
CA THR A 12 -36.63 16.95 -10.13
C THR A 12 -36.84 15.48 -10.52
N GLY A 13 -35.97 14.59 -10.01
CA GLY A 13 -36.30 13.23 -9.53
C GLY A 13 -37.14 12.22 -10.35
N GLN A 14 -37.58 12.51 -11.58
CA GLN A 14 -38.32 11.57 -12.44
C GLN A 14 -37.57 11.31 -13.74
N VAL A 15 -37.14 10.07 -13.91
CA VAL A 15 -36.45 9.57 -15.09
C VAL A 15 -37.47 9.24 -16.18
N ASN A 16 -37.63 10.11 -17.17
CA ASN A 16 -38.15 9.74 -18.49
C ASN A 16 -36.99 9.29 -19.40
N THR A 17 -37.28 8.36 -20.29
CA THR A 17 -36.39 7.40 -20.98
C THR A 17 -35.36 7.96 -21.98
N PHE A 18 -34.92 9.21 -21.85
CA PHE A 18 -33.97 9.82 -22.79
C PHE A 18 -32.57 9.98 -22.18
N GLN A 19 -31.56 9.75 -23.02
CA GLN A 19 -30.12 9.76 -22.74
C GLN A 19 -29.72 10.92 -21.79
N PHE A 20 -29.21 10.59 -20.59
CA PHE A 20 -28.98 11.52 -19.46
C PHE A 20 -27.83 12.55 -19.64
N GLY A 21 -27.33 12.76 -20.85
CA GLY A 21 -26.36 13.82 -21.13
C GLY A 21 -25.33 13.48 -22.20
N HIS A 22 -24.77 14.53 -22.81
CA HIS A 22 -23.64 14.46 -23.75
C HIS A 22 -22.44 15.18 -23.14
N ILE A 23 -21.24 14.61 -23.33
CA ILE A 23 -19.98 15.19 -22.85
C ILE A 23 -19.15 15.55 -24.07
N PHE A 24 -18.60 16.77 -24.08
CA PHE A 24 -17.77 17.29 -25.16
C PHE A 24 -16.40 17.66 -24.63
N ALA A 25 -15.34 17.39 -25.40
CA ALA A 25 -13.98 17.76 -25.06
C ALA A 25 -13.35 18.52 -26.22
N TYR A 26 -12.74 19.66 -25.92
CA TYR A 26 -12.01 20.45 -26.88
C TYR A 26 -10.51 20.18 -26.77
N GLY A 27 -9.79 20.24 -27.89
CA GLY A 27 -8.34 20.17 -27.93
C GLY A 27 -7.83 20.57 -29.30
N GLU A 28 -6.58 21.06 -29.35
CA GLU A 28 -5.94 21.55 -30.58
C GLU A 28 -5.87 20.48 -31.67
N ASN A 29 -5.74 19.21 -31.27
CA ASN A 29 -5.67 18.04 -32.14
C ASN A 29 -6.57 16.92 -31.59
N ARG A 30 -6.94 15.94 -32.44
CA ARG A 30 -7.78 14.77 -32.07
C ARG A 30 -7.24 14.02 -30.84
N SER A 31 -5.91 13.85 -30.75
CA SER A 31 -5.28 13.20 -29.60
C SER A 31 -5.42 14.02 -28.30
N ALA A 32 -5.36 15.35 -28.39
CA ALA A 32 -5.55 16.25 -27.24
C ALA A 32 -7.01 16.23 -26.75
N SER A 33 -7.97 16.38 -27.67
CA SER A 33 -9.41 16.28 -27.34
C SER A 33 -9.76 14.92 -26.72
N ARG A 34 -9.24 13.81 -27.26
CA ARG A 34 -9.39 12.46 -26.69
C ARG A 34 -8.85 12.38 -25.26
N LYS A 35 -7.63 12.89 -25.01
CA LYS A 35 -7.03 12.87 -23.67
C LYS A 35 -7.85 13.70 -22.67
N HIS A 36 -8.29 14.89 -23.07
CA HIS A 36 -9.17 15.72 -22.24
C HIS A 36 -10.49 15.03 -21.92
N MET A 37 -11.09 14.33 -22.90
CA MET A 37 -12.28 13.52 -22.68
C MET A 37 -12.05 12.40 -21.66
N VAL A 38 -10.93 11.67 -21.77
CA VAL A 38 -10.59 10.59 -20.82
C VAL A 38 -10.42 11.13 -19.40
N VAL A 39 -9.78 12.28 -19.22
CA VAL A 39 -9.63 12.93 -17.91
C VAL A 39 -10.99 13.34 -17.35
N ALA A 40 -11.83 14.00 -18.14
CA ALA A 40 -13.17 14.42 -17.73
C ALA A 40 -14.05 13.23 -17.33
N LEU A 41 -14.01 12.12 -18.10
CA LEU A 41 -14.76 10.91 -17.79
C LEU A 41 -14.24 10.19 -16.52
N LYS A 42 -12.95 10.27 -16.22
CA LYS A 42 -12.36 9.71 -14.99
C LYS A 42 -12.75 10.51 -13.74
N GLU A 43 -12.94 11.81 -13.87
CA GLU A 43 -13.38 12.70 -12.78
C GLU A 43 -14.91 12.74 -12.62
N LEU A 44 -15.65 12.33 -13.64
CA LEU A 44 -17.11 12.31 -13.63
C LEU A 44 -17.65 11.21 -12.72
N SER A 45 -18.17 11.60 -11.56
CA SER A 45 -18.86 10.71 -10.63
C SER A 45 -20.38 10.83 -10.78
N ILE A 46 -21.00 9.98 -11.61
CA ILE A 46 -22.45 9.80 -11.63
C ILE A 46 -22.80 8.62 -10.73
N ARG A 47 -23.41 8.89 -9.58
CA ARG A 47 -23.95 7.88 -8.67
C ARG A 47 -25.46 7.86 -8.78
N GLY A 48 -26.04 6.71 -9.14
CA GLY A 48 -27.48 6.50 -9.20
C GLY A 48 -27.79 5.00 -9.22
N ASP A 49 -29.08 4.66 -9.18
CA ASP A 49 -29.54 3.26 -9.15
C ASP A 49 -29.34 2.50 -10.48
N PHE A 50 -28.89 3.21 -11.53
CA PHE A 50 -28.63 2.65 -12.84
C PHE A 50 -27.13 2.61 -13.14
N ARG A 51 -26.66 1.52 -13.77
CA ARG A 51 -25.28 1.42 -14.24
C ARG A 51 -25.05 2.36 -15.43
N THR A 52 -23.98 3.15 -15.37
CA THR A 52 -23.59 4.04 -16.46
C THR A 52 -22.61 3.36 -17.41
N THR A 53 -22.47 3.91 -18.62
CA THR A 53 -21.54 3.41 -19.65
C THR A 53 -20.17 4.09 -19.60
N VAL A 54 -19.92 4.96 -18.61
CA VAL A 54 -18.71 5.80 -18.50
C VAL A 54 -17.44 4.96 -18.48
N GLU A 55 -17.39 3.91 -17.66
CA GLU A 55 -16.23 3.02 -17.58
C GLU A 55 -15.90 2.33 -18.92
N TYR A 56 -16.93 1.94 -19.67
CA TYR A 56 -16.77 1.33 -20.99
C TYR A 56 -16.28 2.35 -22.03
N LEU A 57 -16.79 3.59 -21.98
CA LEU A 57 -16.36 4.68 -22.86
C LEU A 57 -14.89 5.04 -22.66
N ILE A 58 -14.42 5.10 -21.41
CA ILE A 58 -12.99 5.34 -21.10
C ILE A 58 -12.13 4.27 -21.80
N LYS A 59 -12.50 3.00 -21.67
CA LYS A 59 -11.77 1.90 -22.28
C LYS A 59 -11.77 1.97 -23.81
N LEU A 60 -12.89 2.34 -24.43
CA LEU A 60 -12.97 2.52 -25.88
C LEU A 60 -12.02 3.61 -26.37
N LEU A 61 -11.97 4.76 -25.68
CA LEU A 61 -11.09 5.88 -26.03
C LEU A 61 -9.60 5.53 -25.88
N GLU A 62 -9.25 4.60 -24.98
CA GLU A 62 -7.90 4.11 -24.77
C GLU A 62 -7.48 2.99 -25.75
N THR A 63 -8.37 2.50 -26.63
CA THR A 63 -8.00 1.47 -27.61
C THR A 63 -7.10 2.02 -28.74
N PRO A 64 -6.13 1.24 -29.23
CA PRO A 64 -5.28 1.63 -30.35
C PRO A 64 -6.07 1.93 -31.64
N ALA A 65 -7.14 1.18 -31.90
CA ALA A 65 -7.99 1.41 -33.07
C ALA A 65 -8.69 2.79 -33.02
N PHE A 66 -9.09 3.23 -31.83
CA PHE A 66 -9.62 4.58 -31.64
C PHE A 66 -8.51 5.63 -31.75
N GLU A 67 -7.31 5.36 -31.25
CA GLU A 67 -6.15 6.27 -31.38
C GLU A 67 -5.77 6.54 -32.83
N GLU A 68 -5.65 5.48 -33.63
CA GLU A 68 -5.16 5.51 -35.02
C GLU A 68 -6.27 5.85 -36.03
N ASN A 69 -7.51 6.04 -35.55
CA ASN A 69 -8.68 6.35 -36.38
C ASN A 69 -9.04 5.23 -37.38
N THR A 70 -8.78 3.98 -37.03
CA THR A 70 -9.04 2.78 -37.86
C THR A 70 -10.38 2.12 -37.51
N ILE A 71 -11.41 2.94 -37.26
CA ILE A 71 -12.72 2.50 -36.78
C ILE A 71 -13.67 2.23 -37.96
N THR A 72 -14.33 1.08 -37.97
CA THR A 72 -15.37 0.71 -38.94
C THR A 72 -16.77 0.72 -38.32
N SER A 73 -17.83 0.78 -39.13
CA SER A 73 -19.22 0.77 -38.64
C SER A 73 -19.57 -0.47 -37.79
N GLY A 74 -18.99 -1.63 -38.08
CA GLY A 74 -19.15 -2.87 -37.29
C GLY A 74 -18.08 -3.10 -36.20
N TRP A 75 -17.19 -2.13 -35.96
CA TRP A 75 -16.08 -2.30 -35.01
C TRP A 75 -16.57 -2.47 -33.56
N LEU A 76 -17.60 -1.72 -33.19
CA LEU A 76 -18.18 -1.77 -31.84
C LEU A 76 -18.85 -3.12 -31.57
N ASP A 77 -19.54 -3.69 -32.57
CA ASP A 77 -20.21 -4.98 -32.45
C ASP A 77 -19.22 -6.14 -32.25
N GLN A 78 -18.05 -6.07 -32.90
CA GLN A 78 -16.97 -7.03 -32.68
C GLN A 78 -16.41 -6.95 -31.25
N LEU A 79 -16.26 -5.73 -30.71
CA LEU A 79 -15.81 -5.53 -29.33
C LEU A 79 -16.84 -6.01 -28.29
N ILE A 80 -18.13 -5.86 -28.57
CA ILE A 80 -19.22 -6.38 -27.75
C ILE A 80 -19.21 -7.92 -27.76
N SER A 81 -19.05 -8.52 -28.95
CA SER A 81 -18.95 -9.99 -29.11
C SER A 81 -17.77 -10.57 -28.31
N ASN A 82 -16.65 -9.85 -28.29
CA ASN A 82 -15.44 -10.23 -27.54
C ASN A 82 -15.51 -9.96 -26.03
N LYS A 83 -16.66 -9.52 -25.49
CA LYS A 83 -16.90 -9.25 -24.06
C LYS A 83 -15.82 -8.36 -23.45
N LEU A 84 -15.52 -7.23 -24.10
CA LEU A 84 -14.57 -6.26 -23.55
C LEU A 84 -15.09 -5.69 -22.21
N THR A 85 -14.64 -6.24 -21.09
CA THR A 85 -15.05 -5.78 -19.75
C THR A 85 -14.26 -4.53 -19.35
N ALA A 86 -14.92 -3.56 -18.71
CA ALA A 86 -14.25 -2.44 -18.05
C ALA A 86 -13.16 -2.95 -17.10
N GLU A 87 -12.13 -2.13 -16.89
CA GLU A 87 -11.04 -2.45 -15.96
C GLU A 87 -11.63 -2.58 -14.56
N ARG A 88 -11.61 -3.81 -14.03
CA ARG A 88 -12.05 -4.05 -12.67
C ARG A 88 -10.89 -3.75 -11.72
N PRO A 89 -11.16 -3.18 -10.54
CA PRO A 89 -10.15 -3.10 -9.50
C PRO A 89 -9.60 -4.50 -9.20
N ASP A 90 -8.35 -4.55 -8.76
CA ASP A 90 -7.71 -5.81 -8.38
C ASP A 90 -8.62 -6.62 -7.45
N THR A 91 -8.65 -7.94 -7.66
CA THR A 91 -9.59 -8.82 -6.98
C THR A 91 -9.38 -8.77 -5.47
N MET A 92 -8.12 -8.70 -5.00
CA MET A 92 -7.82 -8.60 -3.58
C MET A 92 -8.25 -7.25 -3.00
N LEU A 93 -8.06 -6.15 -3.73
CA LEU A 93 -8.52 -4.83 -3.30
C LEU A 93 -10.05 -4.79 -3.20
N ALA A 94 -10.75 -5.26 -4.23
CA ALA A 94 -12.21 -5.28 -4.26
C ALA A 94 -12.81 -6.14 -3.13
N VAL A 95 -12.20 -7.29 -2.85
CA VAL A 95 -12.63 -8.20 -1.78
C VAL A 95 -12.35 -7.59 -0.40
N THR A 96 -11.16 -7.02 -0.18
CA THR A 96 -10.77 -6.34 1.06
C THR A 96 -11.70 -5.16 1.35
N SER A 97 -11.88 -4.24 0.39
CA SER A 97 -12.73 -3.07 0.53
C SER A 97 -14.20 -3.46 0.75
N GLY A 98 -14.68 -4.50 0.05
CA GLY A 98 -16.02 -5.04 0.27
C GLY A 98 -16.23 -5.61 1.68
N ALA A 99 -15.21 -6.30 2.21
CA ALA A 99 -15.25 -6.84 3.57
C ALA A 99 -15.25 -5.74 4.63
N VAL A 100 -14.40 -4.70 4.50
CA VAL A 100 -14.40 -3.53 5.40
C VAL A 100 -15.74 -2.82 5.36
N ASN A 101 -16.27 -2.52 4.17
CA ASN A 101 -17.53 -1.80 4.04
C ASN A 101 -18.69 -2.56 4.69
N ARG A 102 -18.76 -3.88 4.50
CA ARG A 102 -19.80 -4.71 5.12
C ARG A 102 -19.66 -4.75 6.65
N ALA A 103 -18.45 -4.82 7.17
CA ALA A 103 -18.19 -4.78 8.61
C ALA A 103 -18.52 -3.41 9.21
N HIS A 104 -18.22 -2.33 8.50
CA HIS A 104 -18.55 -0.97 8.92
C HIS A 104 -20.06 -0.76 9.01
N LEU A 105 -20.81 -1.11 7.96
CA LEU A 105 -22.28 -1.01 7.95
C LEU A 105 -22.91 -1.82 9.08
N ALA A 106 -22.43 -3.03 9.34
CA ALA A 106 -22.90 -3.86 10.45
C ALA A 106 -22.57 -3.23 11.81
N SER A 107 -21.37 -2.66 11.97
CA SER A 107 -20.98 -1.97 13.21
C SER A 107 -21.81 -0.72 13.48
N GLU A 108 -22.08 0.08 12.47
CA GLU A 108 -22.92 1.28 12.60
C GLU A 108 -24.36 0.90 12.94
N ALA A 109 -24.90 -0.17 12.34
CA ALA A 109 -26.22 -0.68 12.71
C ALA A 109 -26.31 -1.10 14.18
N CYS A 110 -25.28 -1.79 14.71
CA CYS A 110 -25.22 -2.17 16.13
C CYS A 110 -25.15 -0.96 17.07
N ILE A 111 -24.38 0.08 16.70
CA ILE A 111 -24.28 1.31 17.48
C ILE A 111 -25.60 2.06 17.47
N GLU A 112 -26.24 2.16 16.31
CA GLU A 112 -27.54 2.82 16.13
C GLU A 112 -28.64 2.12 16.93
N GLU A 113 -28.65 0.79 16.95
CA GLU A 113 -29.57 0.00 17.79
C GLU A 113 -29.35 0.28 19.28
N TYR A 114 -28.09 0.30 19.73
CA TYR A 114 -27.76 0.61 21.11
C TYR A 114 -28.20 2.02 21.50
N ARG A 115 -27.95 3.00 20.63
CA ARG A 115 -28.34 4.40 20.80
C ARG A 115 -29.86 4.55 20.91
N LYS A 116 -30.63 3.91 20.04
CA LYS A 116 -32.11 3.91 20.08
C LYS A 116 -32.66 3.33 21.37
N GLY A 117 -32.01 2.30 21.91
CA GLY A 117 -32.37 1.75 23.22
C GLY A 117 -32.19 2.78 24.34
N LEU A 118 -31.04 3.46 24.33
CA LEU A 118 -30.71 4.49 25.32
C LEU A 118 -31.67 5.70 25.25
N GLU A 119 -32.04 6.14 24.05
CA GLU A 119 -33.03 7.22 23.83
C GLU A 119 -34.41 6.85 24.38
N LYS A 120 -34.75 5.56 24.45
CA LYS A 120 -35.99 5.04 25.05
C LYS A 120 -35.87 4.77 26.55
N GLY A 121 -34.75 5.12 27.18
CA GLY A 121 -34.50 4.88 28.60
C GLY A 121 -34.22 3.42 28.96
N GLN A 122 -33.95 2.56 27.98
CA GLN A 122 -33.55 1.17 28.19
C GLN A 122 -32.04 1.05 28.05
N VAL A 123 -31.40 0.22 28.88
CA VAL A 123 -29.96 -0.11 28.74
C VAL A 123 -29.86 -1.44 27.99
N PRO A 124 -29.51 -1.45 26.69
CA PRO A 124 -29.37 -2.69 25.93
C PRO A 124 -28.20 -3.52 26.44
N SER A 125 -28.23 -4.83 26.18
CA SER A 125 -27.14 -5.72 26.57
C SER A 125 -25.82 -5.30 25.90
N LYS A 126 -24.70 -5.50 26.62
CA LYS A 126 -23.34 -5.33 26.09
C LYS A 126 -23.07 -6.16 24.83
N GLU A 127 -23.85 -7.21 24.61
CA GLU A 127 -23.75 -8.10 23.44
C GLU A 127 -24.24 -7.46 22.13
N VAL A 128 -24.98 -6.35 22.21
CA VAL A 128 -25.40 -5.57 21.03
C VAL A 128 -24.19 -4.91 20.37
N LEU A 129 -23.22 -4.46 21.15
CA LEU A 129 -21.98 -3.84 20.67
C LEU A 129 -20.93 -4.90 20.32
N LYS A 130 -21.14 -5.58 19.20
CA LYS A 130 -20.17 -6.55 18.66
C LYS A 130 -19.03 -5.82 17.96
N THR A 131 -17.82 -6.28 18.18
CA THR A 131 -16.63 -5.78 17.49
C THR A 131 -16.18 -6.71 16.37
N VAL A 132 -16.73 -7.92 16.29
CA VAL A 132 -16.33 -8.98 15.35
C VAL A 132 -17.49 -9.30 14.41
N PHE A 133 -17.25 -9.16 13.10
CA PHE A 133 -18.24 -9.33 12.04
C PHE A 133 -17.77 -10.37 11.01
N PRO A 134 -18.46 -11.53 10.89
CA PRO A 134 -18.19 -12.48 9.82
C PRO A 134 -18.72 -11.99 8.48
N VAL A 135 -17.98 -12.28 7.39
CA VAL A 135 -18.35 -11.93 6.01
C VAL A 135 -18.34 -13.21 5.15
N ASP A 136 -19.53 -13.67 4.78
CA ASP A 136 -19.78 -15.03 4.30
C ASP A 136 -19.13 -15.38 2.95
N LYS A 137 -18.95 -14.41 2.04
CA LYS A 137 -18.60 -14.71 0.65
C LYS A 137 -17.16 -15.23 0.45
N TYR A 138 -16.25 -14.87 1.37
CA TYR A 138 -14.85 -15.30 1.34
C TYR A 138 -14.35 -15.72 2.73
N LYS A 139 -15.28 -16.03 3.66
CA LYS A 139 -14.98 -16.36 5.07
C LYS A 139 -14.06 -15.35 5.74
N PHE A 140 -14.31 -14.06 5.53
CA PHE A 140 -13.59 -13.04 6.29
C PHE A 140 -14.18 -12.94 7.70
N THR A 141 -13.32 -12.63 8.66
CA THR A 141 -13.74 -12.05 9.95
C THR A 141 -13.16 -10.65 10.00
N ALA A 142 -13.98 -9.65 10.28
CA ALA A 142 -13.54 -8.26 10.42
C ALA A 142 -13.70 -7.86 11.88
N THR A 143 -12.65 -7.29 12.49
CA THR A 143 -12.71 -6.75 13.84
C THR A 143 -12.51 -5.24 13.82
N ARG A 144 -13.45 -4.48 14.35
CA ARG A 144 -13.29 -3.03 14.53
C ARG A 144 -12.31 -2.77 15.67
N ALA A 145 -11.19 -2.10 15.36
CA ALA A 145 -10.15 -1.75 16.33
C ALA A 145 -10.29 -0.31 16.83
N SER A 146 -10.78 0.59 15.96
CA SER A 146 -11.09 1.97 16.31
C SER A 146 -12.25 2.49 15.44
N VAL A 147 -12.57 3.78 15.55
CA VAL A 147 -13.63 4.42 14.76
C VAL A 147 -13.36 4.24 13.26
N ASP A 148 -12.10 4.37 12.85
CA ASP A 148 -11.67 4.36 11.44
C ASP A 148 -10.78 3.16 11.07
N SER A 149 -10.57 2.21 12.00
CA SER A 149 -9.67 1.07 11.80
C SER A 149 -10.38 -0.27 11.92
N TYR A 150 -10.19 -1.10 10.91
CA TYR A 150 -10.69 -2.48 10.85
C TYR A 150 -9.54 -3.45 10.58
N HIS A 151 -9.49 -4.52 11.36
CA HIS A 151 -8.62 -5.66 11.11
C HIS A 151 -9.40 -6.74 10.38
N LEU A 152 -8.96 -7.11 9.19
CA LEU A 152 -9.53 -8.21 8.42
C LEU A 152 -8.75 -9.50 8.64
N PHE A 153 -9.47 -10.61 8.66
CA PHE A 153 -8.97 -11.96 8.88
C PHE A 153 -9.57 -12.80 7.75
N ILE A 154 -8.77 -13.59 7.02
CA ILE A 154 -9.29 -14.49 5.96
C ILE A 154 -8.71 -15.88 6.15
N ASN A 155 -9.53 -16.94 6.22
CA ASN A 155 -9.04 -18.33 6.28
C ASN A 155 -7.92 -18.58 7.32
N GLY A 156 -7.97 -17.97 8.50
CA GLY A 156 -6.91 -18.10 9.50
C GLY A 156 -5.59 -17.38 9.17
N SER A 157 -5.53 -16.64 8.06
CA SER A 157 -4.43 -15.74 7.70
C SER A 157 -4.41 -14.57 8.66
N LYS A 158 -3.80 -14.81 9.81
CA LYS A 158 -3.35 -13.82 10.75
C LYS A 158 -2.01 -14.28 11.28
N CYS A 159 -0.95 -13.57 10.88
CA CYS A 159 0.37 -13.71 11.46
C CYS A 159 0.35 -12.96 12.79
N PHE A 160 0.12 -13.71 13.87
CA PHE A 160 0.40 -13.31 15.24
C PHE A 160 1.22 -14.44 15.82
N THR A 161 2.44 -14.14 16.19
CA THR A 161 3.39 -15.13 16.67
C THR A 161 4.03 -14.60 17.94
N SER A 162 4.08 -15.45 18.96
CA SER A 162 5.16 -15.43 19.96
C SER A 162 6.49 -15.75 19.25
N PHE A 163 7.63 -15.46 19.87
CA PHE A 163 8.93 -15.74 19.24
C PHE A 163 9.09 -17.20 18.78
N ASP A 164 8.50 -18.15 19.50
CA ASP A 164 8.59 -19.58 19.19
C ASP A 164 7.75 -19.99 17.97
N GLU A 165 6.62 -19.32 17.72
CA GLU A 165 5.78 -19.60 16.55
C GLU A 165 6.21 -18.80 15.31
N ALA A 166 7.02 -17.74 15.49
CA ALA A 166 7.49 -16.87 14.41
C ALA A 166 8.29 -17.62 13.35
N GLU A 167 9.06 -18.62 13.77
CA GLU A 167 9.90 -19.43 12.87
C GLU A 167 9.06 -20.33 11.94
N GLU A 168 8.12 -21.09 12.50
CA GLU A 168 7.25 -21.99 11.73
C GLU A 168 6.33 -21.22 10.79
N GLN A 169 5.82 -20.06 11.23
CA GLN A 169 4.98 -19.21 10.40
C GLN A 169 5.76 -18.43 9.34
N LEU A 170 7.02 -18.05 9.61
CA LEU A 170 7.87 -17.48 8.58
C LEU A 170 8.08 -18.50 7.46
N ALA A 171 8.42 -19.75 7.79
CA ALA A 171 8.59 -20.81 6.80
C ALA A 171 7.33 -21.00 5.93
N ARG A 172 6.14 -21.10 6.56
CA ARG A 172 4.84 -21.22 5.87
C ARG A 172 4.47 -19.98 5.04
N ALA A 173 4.63 -18.78 5.59
CA ALA A 173 4.29 -17.53 4.89
C ALA A 173 5.20 -17.30 3.69
N LEU A 174 6.45 -17.74 3.79
CA LEU A 174 7.38 -17.64 2.71
C LEU A 174 6.97 -18.59 1.54
N GLU A 175 6.28 -19.72 1.76
CA GLU A 175 5.77 -20.60 0.67
C GLU A 175 4.83 -19.91 -0.32
N VAL A 176 4.16 -18.84 0.12
CA VAL A 176 3.27 -18.04 -0.72
C VAL A 176 4.06 -17.22 -1.76
N PHE A 177 5.32 -16.90 -1.48
CA PHE A 177 6.15 -16.16 -2.43
C PHE A 177 6.57 -17.06 -3.60
N PRO A 178 6.41 -16.60 -4.86
CA PRO A 178 6.84 -17.37 -6.01
C PRO A 178 8.35 -17.61 -5.93
N ARG A 179 8.76 -18.88 -5.85
CA ARG A 179 10.16 -19.26 -5.97
C ARG A 179 10.69 -18.77 -7.31
N ALA A 180 11.93 -18.26 -7.31
CA ALA A 180 12.60 -17.95 -8.56
C ALA A 180 12.54 -19.19 -9.47
N ARG A 181 11.83 -19.10 -10.61
CA ARG A 181 11.88 -20.14 -11.63
C ARG A 181 13.35 -20.29 -12.01
N ALA A 182 13.96 -21.43 -11.66
CA ALA A 182 15.10 -21.91 -12.40
C ALA A 182 14.64 -22.02 -13.85
N LYS A 183 15.14 -21.14 -14.74
CA LYS A 183 14.90 -21.32 -16.17
C LYS A 183 15.38 -22.72 -16.51
N SER A 184 14.47 -23.56 -17.01
CA SER A 184 14.85 -24.81 -17.64
C SER A 184 15.88 -24.49 -18.71
N LYS A 185 17.00 -25.22 -18.71
CA LYS A 185 17.90 -25.28 -19.86
C LYS A 185 17.06 -25.76 -21.05
N LYS A 186 16.54 -24.84 -21.86
CA LYS A 186 16.09 -25.19 -23.22
C LYS A 186 17.35 -25.40 -24.05
N GLY A 187 17.39 -26.56 -24.69
CA GLY A 187 18.53 -27.06 -25.46
C GLY A 187 19.03 -26.05 -26.47
N PHE A 188 20.35 -26.07 -26.61
CA PHE A 188 21.09 -25.48 -27.70
C PHE A 188 20.80 -26.32 -28.95
N GLU A 189 19.91 -25.85 -29.83
CA GLU A 189 19.90 -26.29 -31.22
C GLU A 189 19.83 -25.10 -32.17
N THR A 190 20.72 -25.20 -33.15
CA THR A 190 21.07 -24.31 -34.24
C THR A 190 19.89 -23.89 -35.10
N SER A 191 19.72 -22.58 -35.29
CA SER A 191 19.12 -22.05 -36.51
C SER A 191 19.85 -20.77 -36.92
N LEU A 192 20.81 -20.97 -37.82
CA LEU A 192 21.43 -19.94 -38.64
C LEU A 192 20.37 -19.47 -39.65
N LEU A 193 19.85 -18.26 -39.51
CA LEU A 193 19.40 -17.44 -40.62
C LEU A 193 19.39 -15.98 -40.19
N ALA A 194 20.26 -15.21 -40.85
CA ALA A 194 20.37 -13.77 -40.72
C ALA A 194 19.14 -13.08 -41.33
N ASP A 195 18.60 -12.08 -40.63
CA ASP A 195 17.78 -11.05 -41.26
C ASP A 195 18.21 -9.67 -40.77
N LEU A 196 18.66 -8.85 -41.73
CA LEU A 196 19.21 -7.50 -41.60
C LEU A 196 18.05 -6.49 -41.66
N GLY A 197 17.34 -6.34 -40.54
CA GLY A 197 16.28 -5.35 -40.37
C GLY A 197 16.57 -4.37 -39.23
N GLY A 198 17.33 -3.32 -39.52
CA GLY A 198 17.64 -2.25 -38.56
C GLY A 198 16.39 -1.49 -38.12
N LYS A 199 15.91 -1.76 -36.91
CA LYS A 199 15.08 -0.83 -36.12
C LYS A 199 15.54 -0.85 -34.67
N ARG A 200 16.06 0.31 -34.23
CA ARG A 200 16.41 0.64 -32.86
C ARG A 200 15.25 0.30 -31.92
N LYS A 201 15.29 -0.86 -31.29
CA LYS A 201 14.63 -1.08 -29.99
C LYS A 201 15.56 -0.48 -28.93
N PRO A 202 15.06 0.28 -27.95
CA PRO A 202 15.87 0.61 -26.78
C PRO A 202 16.38 -0.72 -26.21
N ALA A 203 17.67 -0.78 -25.90
CA ALA A 203 18.26 -1.96 -25.28
C ALA A 203 17.35 -2.39 -24.12
N PRO A 204 16.96 -3.68 -24.02
CA PRO A 204 16.31 -4.14 -22.81
C PRO A 204 17.22 -3.72 -21.67
N ARG A 205 16.67 -2.98 -20.69
CA ARG A 205 17.36 -2.78 -19.41
C ARG A 205 17.84 -4.17 -19.01
N ILE A 206 19.14 -4.31 -18.80
CA ILE A 206 19.70 -5.46 -18.14
C ILE A 206 19.11 -5.38 -16.73
N GLU A 207 17.95 -6.03 -16.54
CA GLU A 207 17.42 -6.31 -15.21
C GLU A 207 18.50 -7.17 -14.57
N ASN A 208 19.30 -6.55 -13.69
CA ASN A 208 20.27 -7.28 -12.91
C ASN A 208 19.49 -8.43 -12.24
N GLU A 209 19.84 -9.69 -12.57
CA GLU A 209 19.19 -10.89 -12.03
C GLU A 209 19.29 -11.00 -10.48
N SER A 210 19.97 -10.03 -9.86
CA SER A 210 20.17 -9.79 -8.43
C SER A 210 19.12 -8.87 -7.77
N GLU A 211 18.16 -8.27 -8.49
CA GLU A 211 17.16 -7.41 -7.84
C GLU A 211 16.17 -8.24 -7.02
N LEU A 212 16.44 -8.29 -5.71
CA LEU A 212 15.49 -8.72 -4.70
C LEU A 212 14.32 -7.71 -4.71
N MET A 213 13.08 -8.19 -4.82
CA MET A 213 11.89 -7.32 -4.87
C MET A 213 10.91 -7.57 -3.72
N GLY A 214 10.94 -8.77 -3.12
CA GLY A 214 10.00 -9.15 -2.08
C GLY A 214 10.14 -8.30 -0.81
N VAL A 215 9.01 -7.96 -0.20
CA VAL A 215 8.96 -7.28 1.09
C VAL A 215 8.18 -8.18 2.03
N CYS A 216 8.78 -8.54 3.16
CA CYS A 216 8.13 -9.32 4.20
C CYS A 216 8.03 -8.46 5.47
N ASN A 217 6.84 -8.35 6.04
CA ASN A 217 6.62 -7.70 7.33
C ASN A 217 6.03 -8.75 8.28
N VAL A 218 6.68 -8.96 9.41
CA VAL A 218 6.30 -9.92 10.43
C VAL A 218 5.91 -9.14 11.67
N ALA A 219 4.69 -9.34 12.18
CA ALA A 219 4.21 -8.66 13.37
C ALA A 219 4.22 -9.62 14.58
N ILE A 220 4.91 -9.22 15.64
CA ILE A 220 5.02 -9.92 16.91
C ILE A 220 4.19 -9.12 17.93
N ARG A 221 3.22 -9.78 18.56
CA ARG A 221 2.27 -9.12 19.49
C ARG A 221 2.77 -9.09 20.92
N ASP A 222 3.50 -10.11 21.33
CA ASP A 222 3.97 -10.22 22.70
C ASP A 222 5.46 -10.47 22.69
N VAL A 223 6.19 -9.45 23.14
CA VAL A 223 7.64 -9.50 23.28
C VAL A 223 8.03 -9.64 24.75
N GLY A 224 7.06 -9.66 25.67
CA GLY A 224 7.35 -9.55 27.10
C GLY A 224 8.18 -8.29 27.42
N ASP A 225 8.87 -8.32 28.56
CA ASP A 225 9.83 -7.28 28.97
C ASP A 225 11.26 -7.63 28.52
N LEU A 226 11.41 -8.18 27.32
CA LEU A 226 12.71 -8.51 26.76
C LEU A 226 13.42 -7.24 26.27
N ASP A 227 14.70 -7.11 26.57
CA ASP A 227 15.52 -6.01 26.09
C ASP A 227 15.66 -6.03 24.56
N ASP A 228 15.81 -4.85 23.95
CA ASP A 228 16.02 -4.67 22.50
C ASP A 228 17.18 -5.52 21.95
N ASN A 229 18.22 -5.78 22.75
CA ASN A 229 19.36 -6.63 22.37
C ASN A 229 19.03 -8.13 22.37
N GLN A 230 18.16 -8.57 23.28
CA GLN A 230 17.70 -9.95 23.36
C GLN A 230 16.75 -10.26 22.19
N ILE A 231 15.83 -9.33 21.93
CA ILE A 231 14.93 -9.37 20.76
C ILE A 231 15.74 -9.46 19.46
N PHE A 232 16.76 -8.61 19.31
CA PHE A 232 17.64 -8.64 18.16
C PHE A 232 18.33 -10.00 18.01
N SER A 233 18.87 -10.56 19.10
CA SER A 233 19.58 -11.85 19.07
C SER A 233 18.66 -13.00 18.63
N GLN A 234 17.41 -13.02 19.10
CA GLN A 234 16.42 -14.00 18.71
C GLN A 234 16.03 -13.86 17.23
N ILE A 235 15.75 -12.63 16.78
CA ILE A 235 15.41 -12.37 15.38
C ILE A 235 16.58 -12.73 14.46
N ASN A 236 17.81 -12.39 14.85
CA ASN A 236 19.00 -12.68 14.06
C ASN A 236 19.23 -14.20 13.90
N ARG A 237 18.92 -14.99 14.94
CA ARG A 237 18.91 -16.46 14.84
C ARG A 237 17.91 -16.95 13.79
N ILE A 238 16.66 -16.51 13.87
CA ILE A 238 15.59 -16.89 12.92
C ILE A 238 15.97 -16.53 11.47
N ILE A 239 16.56 -15.35 11.27
CA ILE A 239 16.98 -14.90 9.94
C ILE A 239 18.15 -15.71 9.40
N HIS A 240 19.10 -16.08 10.26
CA HIS A 240 20.22 -16.92 9.88
C HIS A 240 19.74 -18.30 9.38
N ASP A 241 18.76 -18.88 10.07
CA ASP A 241 18.19 -20.19 9.75
C ASP A 241 17.35 -20.15 8.46
N CYS A 242 16.63 -19.05 8.21
CA CYS A 242 15.80 -18.87 7.01
C CYS A 242 16.49 -18.13 5.85
N LYS A 243 17.79 -17.82 5.95
CA LYS A 243 18.53 -16.96 5.00
C LYS A 243 18.45 -17.47 3.56
N ASP A 244 18.70 -18.76 3.36
CA ASP A 244 18.73 -19.36 2.03
C ASP A 244 17.34 -19.36 1.38
N GLU A 245 16.30 -19.53 2.19
CA GLU A 245 14.91 -19.54 1.73
C GLU A 245 14.41 -18.13 1.37
N LEU A 246 14.79 -17.12 2.15
CA LEU A 246 14.53 -15.71 1.85
C LEU A 246 15.19 -15.28 0.53
N LEU A 247 16.42 -15.73 0.29
CA LEU A 247 17.17 -15.43 -0.93
C LEU A 247 16.57 -16.15 -2.15
N ALA A 248 16.20 -17.42 -2.00
CA ALA A 248 15.53 -18.21 -3.05
C ALA A 248 14.19 -17.59 -3.49
N ARG A 249 13.49 -16.92 -2.56
CA ARG A 249 12.22 -16.22 -2.78
C ARG A 249 12.38 -14.73 -3.13
N ARG A 250 13.61 -14.27 -3.37
CA ARG A 250 13.96 -12.91 -3.81
C ARG A 250 13.47 -11.80 -2.89
N ILE A 251 13.52 -12.01 -1.57
CA ILE A 251 13.06 -11.00 -0.60
C ILE A 251 14.16 -9.98 -0.35
N ARG A 252 13.86 -8.71 -0.59
CA ARG A 252 14.76 -7.57 -0.43
C ARG A 252 14.88 -7.11 1.01
N ARG A 253 13.74 -7.06 1.72
CA ARG A 253 13.67 -6.57 3.09
C ARG A 253 12.70 -7.40 3.91
N VAL A 254 13.11 -7.69 5.14
CA VAL A 254 12.27 -8.31 6.16
C VAL A 254 12.19 -7.36 7.34
N THR A 255 10.99 -6.99 7.77
CA THR A 255 10.76 -6.08 8.89
C THR A 255 10.02 -6.81 9.99
N PHE A 256 10.57 -6.84 11.20
CA PHE A 256 9.89 -7.34 12.39
C PHE A 256 9.30 -6.17 13.16
N ILE A 257 8.00 -6.23 13.41
CA ILE A 257 7.23 -5.22 14.14
C ILE A 257 6.91 -5.80 15.51
N CYS A 258 7.50 -5.23 16.55
CA CYS A 258 7.35 -5.64 17.94
C CYS A 258 6.36 -4.71 18.65
N GLY A 259 5.11 -5.16 18.78
CA GLY A 259 4.08 -4.45 19.52
C GLY A 259 4.32 -4.51 21.02
N HIS A 260 4.08 -3.38 21.71
CA HIS A 260 4.09 -3.31 23.18
C HIS A 260 2.66 -3.15 23.69
N LYS A 261 2.37 -3.71 24.88
CA LYS A 261 1.03 -3.63 25.49
C LYS A 261 0.71 -2.24 26.03
N ASP A 262 1.74 -1.42 26.28
CA ASP A 262 1.62 -0.11 26.95
C ASP A 262 1.21 1.05 26.03
N GLY A 263 0.84 0.76 24.77
CA GLY A 263 0.52 1.79 23.78
C GLY A 263 1.75 2.58 23.30
N ALA A 264 2.95 2.20 23.73
CA ALA A 264 4.20 2.73 23.20
C ALA A 264 4.35 2.41 21.71
N TYR A 265 5.08 3.26 20.99
CA TYR A 265 5.32 3.04 19.56
C TYR A 265 6.01 1.68 19.33
N PRO A 266 5.51 0.86 18.37
CA PRO A 266 6.09 -0.44 18.10
C PRO A 266 7.57 -0.38 17.75
N GLY A 267 8.33 -1.39 18.17
CA GLY A 267 9.71 -1.55 17.74
C GLY A 267 9.77 -2.09 16.31
N TYR A 268 10.66 -1.55 15.49
CA TYR A 268 10.87 -2.01 14.12
C TYR A 268 12.31 -2.43 13.94
N PHE A 269 12.52 -3.66 13.49
CA PHE A 269 13.82 -4.22 13.16
C PHE A 269 13.80 -4.62 11.68
N THR A 270 14.61 -3.94 10.86
CA THR A 270 14.60 -4.15 9.41
C THR A 270 15.90 -4.78 8.96
N PHE A 271 15.80 -5.86 8.19
CA PHE A 271 16.94 -6.59 7.64
C PHE A 271 16.93 -6.48 6.12
N ARG A 272 18.08 -6.16 5.53
CA ARG A 272 18.22 -5.95 4.08
C ARG A 272 19.06 -7.04 3.43
N GLY A 273 18.53 -7.64 2.38
CA GLY A 273 19.26 -8.59 1.54
C GLY A 273 20.37 -7.91 0.73
N PRO A 274 21.36 -8.66 0.23
CA PRO A 274 21.43 -10.13 0.19
C PRO A 274 22.01 -10.78 1.45
N THR A 275 22.68 -10.02 2.32
CA THR A 275 23.29 -10.55 3.55
C THR A 275 22.30 -10.67 4.72
N TYR A 276 21.14 -10.01 4.62
CA TYR A 276 20.13 -9.89 5.69
C TYR A 276 20.72 -9.39 7.00
N GLN A 277 21.63 -8.42 6.91
CA GLN A 277 22.09 -7.67 8.07
C GLN A 277 21.04 -6.61 8.45
N GLU A 278 20.93 -6.33 9.74
CA GLU A 278 20.05 -5.28 10.24
C GLU A 278 20.50 -3.92 9.70
N ASP A 279 19.54 -3.14 9.24
CA ASP A 279 19.71 -1.73 8.95
C ASP A 279 19.40 -0.92 10.21
N GLU A 280 20.40 -0.77 11.08
CA GLU A 280 20.29 -0.02 12.33
C GLU A 280 19.87 1.45 12.11
N SER A 281 20.10 2.00 10.91
CA SER A 281 19.80 3.39 10.60
C SER A 281 18.30 3.71 10.60
N ILE A 282 17.45 2.70 10.48
CA ILE A 282 15.99 2.84 10.47
C ILE A 282 15.32 2.06 11.61
N ARG A 283 16.07 1.76 12.69
CA ARG A 283 15.53 1.08 13.87
C ARG A 283 14.37 1.87 14.47
N HIS A 284 13.31 1.18 14.89
CA HIS A 284 12.05 1.78 15.38
C HIS A 284 11.37 2.75 14.39
N SER A 285 11.70 2.67 13.09
CA SER A 285 11.00 3.40 12.04
C SER A 285 10.55 2.44 10.94
N GLU A 286 9.31 2.61 10.48
CA GLU A 286 8.81 1.78 9.38
C GLU A 286 9.58 2.09 8.08
N PRO A 287 10.06 1.10 7.32
CA PRO A 287 10.81 1.34 6.09
C PRO A 287 10.04 2.15 5.03
N ALA A 288 8.71 2.09 5.05
CA ALA A 288 7.86 2.90 4.18
C ALA A 288 7.82 4.38 4.59
N LEU A 289 7.99 4.68 5.89
CA LEU A 289 8.01 6.03 6.47
C LEU A 289 9.43 6.56 6.69
N ALA A 290 10.46 5.75 6.45
CA ALA A 290 11.86 6.13 6.65
C ALA A 290 12.28 7.39 5.87
N PHE A 291 11.56 7.78 4.81
CA PHE A 291 11.80 9.05 4.11
C PHE A 291 11.62 10.28 5.02
N GLN A 292 10.77 10.19 6.07
CA GLN A 292 10.56 11.25 7.05
C GLN A 292 11.82 11.59 7.85
N LEU A 293 12.75 10.63 7.98
CA LEU A 293 14.04 10.85 8.65
C LEU A 293 15.04 11.59 7.74
N GLU A 294 14.73 11.75 6.46
CA GLU A 294 15.55 12.46 5.46
C GLU A 294 17.02 12.03 5.42
N LEU A 295 17.31 10.74 5.64
CA LEU A 295 18.68 10.21 5.70
C LEU A 295 19.49 10.49 4.43
N GLY A 296 18.83 10.71 3.29
CA GLY A 296 19.47 11.14 2.04
C GLY A 296 20.26 12.46 2.16
N ARG A 297 19.85 13.37 3.06
CA ARG A 297 20.55 14.64 3.32
C ARG A 297 21.89 14.43 4.04
N LEU A 298 22.07 13.29 4.70
CA LEU A 298 23.30 12.90 5.41
C LEU A 298 24.25 12.07 4.53
N SER A 299 23.99 11.96 3.22
CA SER A 299 24.80 11.15 2.28
C SER A 299 26.30 11.48 2.26
N LYS A 300 26.67 12.73 2.58
CA LYS A 300 28.08 13.19 2.68
C LYS A 300 28.80 12.73 3.95
N PHE A 301 28.08 12.19 4.93
CA PHE A 301 28.62 11.72 6.20
C PHE A 301 28.59 10.18 6.28
N ARG A 302 29.51 9.61 7.05
CA ARG A 302 29.39 8.24 7.56
C ARG A 302 28.56 8.34 8.83
N ILE A 303 27.34 7.84 8.79
CA ILE A 303 26.41 7.88 9.92
C ILE A 303 26.51 6.59 10.72
N LYS A 304 26.46 6.71 12.05
CA LYS A 304 26.29 5.62 13.00
C LYS A 304 25.13 5.99 13.92
N PRO A 305 24.06 5.19 14.02
CA PRO A 305 22.97 5.47 14.93
C PRO A 305 23.44 5.36 16.38
N VAL A 306 22.95 6.25 17.23
CA VAL A 306 23.10 6.21 18.68
C VAL A 306 21.72 5.96 19.25
N PHE A 307 21.53 4.79 19.89
CA PHE A 307 20.23 4.40 20.41
C PHE A 307 19.85 5.24 21.62
N THR A 308 18.60 5.70 21.62
CA THR A 308 17.99 6.49 22.69
C THR A 308 16.82 5.72 23.29
N GLU A 309 16.51 5.98 24.55
CA GLU A 309 15.33 5.38 25.22
C GLU A 309 14.02 5.78 24.52
N ASN A 310 13.95 7.01 24.02
CA ASN A 310 12.81 7.48 23.24
C ASN A 310 12.92 6.99 21.80
N ARG A 311 11.98 6.13 21.39
CA ARG A 311 11.90 5.51 20.05
C ARG A 311 11.47 6.48 18.93
N ASN A 312 10.92 7.64 19.28
CA ASN A 312 10.52 8.67 18.31
C ASN A 312 11.69 9.58 17.90
N ILE A 313 12.80 9.53 18.64
CA ILE A 313 13.99 10.33 18.41
C ILE A 313 15.07 9.41 17.85
N HIS A 314 15.67 9.82 16.75
CA HIS A 314 16.76 9.11 16.10
C HIS A 314 17.98 9.99 16.08
N VAL A 315 19.02 9.60 16.83
CA VAL A 315 20.29 10.32 16.89
C VAL A 315 21.31 9.61 16.01
N TYR A 316 22.01 10.37 15.17
CA TYR A 316 23.07 9.86 14.30
C TYR A 316 24.38 10.58 14.58
N GLU A 317 25.40 9.83 14.95
CA GLU A 317 26.78 10.29 14.91
C GLU A 317 27.25 10.31 13.45
N ALA A 318 27.66 11.47 12.97
CA ALA A 318 28.03 11.70 11.57
C ALA A 318 29.47 12.20 11.49
N VAL A 319 30.30 11.47 10.73
CA VAL A 319 31.70 11.84 10.45
C VAL A 319 31.86 12.14 8.96
N GLY A 320 32.45 13.29 8.62
CA GLY A 320 32.63 13.72 7.23
C GLY A 320 33.41 12.70 6.37
N LYS A 321 32.96 12.46 5.13
CA LYS A 321 33.61 11.52 4.17
C LYS A 321 34.84 12.12 3.44
N GLY A 322 35.46 13.18 3.97
CA GLY A 322 36.58 13.89 3.33
C GLY A 322 37.95 13.19 3.44
N PRO A 323 39.02 13.75 2.83
CA PRO A 323 40.41 13.27 2.98
C PRO A 323 40.89 13.35 4.44
N GLU A 324 41.82 12.46 4.84
CA GLU A 324 42.14 12.12 6.25
C GLU A 324 42.44 13.30 7.18
N ASN A 325 43.03 14.38 6.68
CA ASN A 325 43.42 15.52 7.52
C ASN A 325 42.22 16.31 8.08
N ASP A 326 41.04 16.25 7.47
CA ASP A 326 39.80 16.94 7.94
C ASP A 326 38.78 15.99 8.58
N LYS A 327 39.02 14.67 8.54
CA LYS A 327 38.06 13.65 9.03
C LYS A 327 37.81 13.73 10.54
N ALA A 328 38.81 14.16 11.31
CA ALA A 328 38.71 14.24 12.78
C ALA A 328 38.02 15.52 13.28
N ALA A 329 37.95 16.57 12.44
CA ALA A 329 37.37 17.86 12.82
C ALA A 329 35.85 17.92 12.59
N ASP A 330 35.33 17.26 11.54
CA ASP A 330 33.91 17.33 11.16
C ASP A 330 33.09 16.15 11.72
N LYS A 331 33.01 16.10 13.06
CA LYS A 331 32.14 15.18 13.80
C LYS A 331 30.89 15.93 14.29
N ARG A 332 29.71 15.47 13.89
CA ARG A 332 28.42 16.10 14.25
C ARG A 332 27.44 15.06 14.75
N TYR A 333 26.53 15.48 15.60
CA TYR A 333 25.36 14.68 15.97
C TYR A 333 24.13 15.28 15.30
N PHE A 334 23.43 14.47 14.50
CA PHE A 334 22.17 14.84 13.88
C PHE A 334 21.04 14.13 14.61
N THR A 335 20.19 14.90 15.26
CA THR A 335 18.96 14.40 15.89
C THR A 335 17.80 14.62 14.93
N ARG A 336 17.03 13.55 14.67
CA ARG A 336 15.83 13.56 13.85
C ARG A 336 14.69 13.02 14.69
N ALA A 337 13.69 13.84 14.97
CA ALA A 337 12.51 13.41 15.71
C ALA A 337 11.30 13.38 14.77
N VAL A 338 10.49 12.33 14.90
CA VAL A 338 9.20 12.23 14.20
C VAL A 338 8.10 12.33 15.23
N VAL A 339 7.46 13.50 15.30
CA VAL A 339 6.27 13.71 16.13
C VAL A 339 5.08 13.17 15.38
N ARG A 340 4.38 12.20 15.99
CA ARG A 340 3.14 11.64 15.46
C ARG A 340 2.01 12.17 16.33
N PRO A 341 1.14 13.06 15.81
CA PRO A 341 0.05 13.59 16.60
C PRO A 341 -0.84 12.43 17.04
N GLY A 342 -1.05 12.34 18.35
CA GLY A 342 -1.97 11.39 18.94
C GLY A 342 -3.41 11.90 18.87
N ARG A 343 -4.19 11.59 19.90
CA ARG A 343 -5.53 12.17 20.04
C ARG A 343 -5.39 13.65 20.40
N LEU A 344 -5.73 14.54 19.46
CA LEU A 344 -5.95 15.95 19.77
C LEU A 344 -7.10 16.05 20.79
N ARG A 345 -6.93 16.88 21.80
CA ARG A 345 -8.03 17.30 22.67
C ARG A 345 -8.77 18.40 21.93
N ASP A 346 -10.10 18.34 21.93
CA ASP A 346 -10.96 19.27 21.17
C ASP A 346 -10.83 20.73 21.67
N ASP A 347 -10.15 20.93 22.80
CA ASP A 347 -10.12 22.17 23.57
C ASP A 347 -8.90 23.07 23.27
N ILE A 348 -7.88 22.56 22.55
CA ILE A 348 -6.60 23.26 22.34
C ILE A 348 -6.46 23.68 20.87
N PRO A 349 -6.19 24.96 20.58
CA PRO A 349 -5.83 25.40 19.23
C PRO A 349 -4.63 24.61 18.68
N THR A 350 -4.69 24.20 17.42
CA THR A 350 -3.63 23.36 16.79
C THR A 350 -2.23 23.98 16.91
N ALA A 351 -2.13 25.31 16.88
CA ALA A 351 -0.85 26.01 17.02
C ALA A 351 -0.21 25.81 18.41
N GLU A 352 -1.01 25.89 19.48
CA GLU A 352 -0.53 25.68 20.86
C GLU A 352 -0.15 24.22 21.09
N TYR A 353 -0.90 23.29 20.51
CA TYR A 353 -0.55 21.87 20.52
C TYR A 353 0.83 21.62 19.88
N LEU A 354 1.10 22.21 18.71
CA LEU A 354 2.38 22.06 18.03
C LEU A 354 3.54 22.67 18.82
N ILE A 355 3.35 23.80 19.48
CA ILE A 355 4.37 24.41 20.35
C ILE A 355 4.63 23.50 21.56
N SER A 356 3.56 23.03 22.22
CA SER A 356 3.68 22.15 23.38
C SER A 356 4.36 20.81 23.05
N GLU A 357 4.11 20.24 21.86
CA GLU A 357 4.78 19.00 21.43
C GLU A 357 6.21 19.25 20.92
N ALA A 358 6.57 20.48 20.53
CA ALA A 358 7.93 20.84 20.16
C ALA A 358 8.83 21.10 21.38
N ASP A 359 8.26 21.61 22.47
CA ASP A 359 8.96 21.86 23.74
C ASP A 359 9.19 20.58 24.56
N ARG A 360 8.40 19.53 24.30
CA ARG A 360 8.44 18.23 24.98
C ARG A 360 9.52 17.31 24.41
#